data_AF-A0A8B6CJP8-F1
#
_entry.id   AF-A0A8B6CJP8-F1
#
_cell.length_a   1.000
_cell.length_b   1.000
_cell.length_c   1.000
_cell.angle_alpha   90.00
_cell.angle_beta   90.00
_cell.angle_gamma   90.00
#
_symmetry.space_group_name_H-M   'P 1'
#
loop_
_entity.id
_entity.type
_entity.pdbx_description
1 polymer ?
#
loop_
_entity_poly.entity_id
_entity_poly.type
_entity_poly.pdbx_seq_one_letter_code
_entity_poly.pdbx_strand_id
1 'polypeptide(L)'
;MGPKKSFKDLITETTIDDIEEINATKYINLLKDKIVINQFPLKIKIIITSEFTTPMAFDRIESHYSHPVEVVLTQNNLSTFYNNLLDKFKAWVDKFQERGSGFVFDGIKSVKVKLYKYEYQRASSYIPLQFKSSNIINVQNKKDNKCFLWSILASLFPANKDKQRVTKYKEYENEINMKGIEYPVSIKDIPKVEKQNNLSINVFALEDQTNKQSLHPVYISNVESKNVIDLLYIESNENTHYCLIKDLNSFMCDKNRNKSFICRNCLQGFQREETLIKHKKICYDNEHCKTIMPKPGKNILKFNNHHFKNRLPFVIYCDFEAYNIPMQSCTPDPNKSYIKPISKQEINSYGMYVHSDYPEIYKPQYFSYVGDDAVEKYVEKVMKIYKEITYKIYLNTIFKSNSKNKRT
;
A
#
# COMPACT_ATOMS: atom_id res chain seq x y z
N MET A 1 -3.19 9.56 44.70
CA MET A 1 -2.11 8.60 44.35
C MET A 1 -2.71 7.43 43.61
N GLY A 2 -2.67 7.44 42.27
CA GLY A 2 -3.14 6.30 41.47
C GLY A 2 -2.14 5.14 41.55
N PRO A 3 -2.59 3.87 41.50
CA PRO A 3 -1.71 2.72 41.63
C PRO A 3 -0.74 2.69 40.44
N LYS A 4 0.57 2.62 40.74
CA LYS A 4 1.62 2.32 39.76
C LYS A 4 1.30 0.97 39.13
N LYS A 5 0.73 0.96 37.93
CA LYS A 5 0.58 -0.27 37.13
C LYS A 5 1.98 -0.77 36.78
N SER A 6 2.39 -1.87 37.40
CA SER A 6 3.63 -2.56 37.02
C SER A 6 3.44 -3.15 35.63
N PHE A 7 4.28 -2.76 34.68
CA PHE A 7 4.30 -3.32 33.33
C PHE A 7 4.92 -4.72 33.39
N LYS A 8 4.10 -5.78 33.41
CA LYS A 8 4.57 -7.15 33.69
C LYS A 8 5.07 -7.95 32.48
N ASP A 9 4.95 -7.46 31.25
CA ASP A 9 5.25 -8.27 30.05
C ASP A 9 6.07 -7.50 28.99
N LEU A 10 7.31 -7.15 29.35
CA LEU A 10 8.29 -6.56 28.43
C LEU A 10 8.78 -7.63 27.43
N ILE A 11 8.49 -7.45 26.15
CA ILE A 11 8.96 -8.33 25.07
C ILE A 11 10.41 -8.04 24.77
N THR A 12 10.73 -6.76 24.52
CA THR A 12 12.08 -6.33 24.17
C THR A 12 12.30 -4.91 24.67
N GLU A 13 13.50 -4.64 25.17
CA GLU A 13 14.01 -3.29 25.41
C GLU A 13 15.26 -3.11 24.55
N THR A 14 15.31 -2.00 23.81
CA THR A 14 16.47 -1.69 22.98
C THR A 14 16.79 -0.23 23.12
N THR A 15 18.08 0.05 23.33
CA THR A 15 18.65 1.40 23.30
C THR A 15 19.36 1.60 21.97
N ILE A 16 19.21 2.78 21.40
CA ILE A 16 19.99 3.27 20.25
C ILE A 16 20.81 4.44 20.80
N ASP A 17 22.12 4.26 20.86
CA ASP A 17 23.10 5.25 21.36
C ASP A 17 23.85 5.85 20.16
N ASP A 18 24.53 6.99 20.38
CA ASP A 18 25.45 7.66 19.44
C ASP A 18 24.81 8.02 18.08
N ILE A 19 23.67 8.73 18.13
CA ILE A 19 23.03 9.28 16.92
C ILE A 19 23.76 10.58 16.53
N GLU A 20 24.87 10.44 15.81
CA GLU A 20 25.82 11.53 15.48
C GLU A 20 25.26 12.67 14.59
N GLU A 21 24.05 12.56 14.03
CA GLU A 21 23.51 13.60 13.16
C GLU A 21 22.01 13.85 13.36
N ILE A 22 21.64 15.12 13.19
CA ILE A 22 20.32 15.79 13.26
C ILE A 22 19.23 15.13 12.36
N ASN A 23 19.51 14.04 11.68
CA ASN A 23 18.63 13.46 10.69
C ASN A 23 17.63 12.48 11.30
N ALA A 24 16.50 13.02 11.79
CA ALA A 24 15.33 12.27 12.27
C ALA A 24 14.89 11.13 11.33
N THR A 25 15.23 11.22 10.03
CA THR A 25 14.96 10.19 9.02
C THR A 25 15.83 8.93 9.19
N LYS A 26 17.12 9.07 9.54
CA LYS A 26 18.02 7.93 9.83
C LYS A 26 17.57 7.21 11.10
N TYR A 27 17.12 7.99 12.09
CA TYR A 27 16.49 7.50 13.32
C TYR A 27 15.20 6.70 13.07
N ILE A 28 14.28 7.22 12.25
CA ILE A 28 13.04 6.51 11.88
C ILE A 28 13.35 5.20 11.15
N ASN A 29 14.36 5.17 10.29
CA ASN A 29 14.75 3.95 9.58
C ASN A 29 15.38 2.91 10.54
N LEU A 30 16.25 3.32 11.46
CA LEU A 30 16.76 2.45 12.53
C LEU A 30 15.65 1.90 13.44
N LEU A 31 14.64 2.73 13.75
CA LEU A 31 13.45 2.28 14.48
C LEU A 31 12.59 1.31 13.65
N LYS A 32 12.44 1.53 12.35
CA LYS A 32 11.71 0.62 11.46
C LYS A 32 12.36 -0.76 11.48
N ASP A 33 13.67 -0.82 11.28
CA ASP A 33 14.43 -2.07 11.23
C ASP A 33 14.38 -2.84 12.55
N LYS A 34 14.34 -2.14 13.70
CA LYS A 34 14.23 -2.75 15.03
C LYS A 34 12.78 -3.08 15.45
N ILE A 35 11.77 -2.43 14.87
CA ILE A 35 10.33 -2.71 15.09
C ILE A 35 9.80 -3.74 14.07
N VAL A 36 10.63 -4.28 13.17
CA VAL A 36 10.29 -5.46 12.35
C VAL A 36 10.22 -6.71 13.23
N ILE A 37 9.11 -6.86 13.93
CA ILE A 37 8.75 -8.10 14.60
C ILE A 37 7.40 -8.52 14.02
N ASN A 38 7.32 -9.76 13.54
CA ASN A 38 6.09 -10.44 13.08
C ASN A 38 5.05 -10.65 14.22
N GLN A 39 5.01 -9.79 15.22
CA GLN A 39 4.16 -9.91 16.41
C GLN A 39 3.44 -8.60 16.63
N PHE A 40 2.32 -8.38 15.93
CA PHE A 40 1.32 -7.40 16.32
C PHE A 40 0.13 -8.13 16.96
N PRO A 41 -0.64 -7.50 17.87
CA PRO A 41 -0.52 -6.12 18.35
C PRO A 41 0.57 -5.90 19.43
N LEU A 42 1.10 -4.67 19.51
CA LEU A 42 2.16 -4.26 20.45
C LEU A 42 1.79 -2.99 21.21
N LYS A 43 2.27 -2.87 22.45
CA LYS A 43 2.34 -1.57 23.16
C LYS A 43 3.77 -1.06 23.09
N ILE A 44 3.94 0.14 22.56
CA ILE A 44 5.26 0.76 22.38
C ILE A 44 5.41 1.92 23.36
N LYS A 45 6.50 1.92 24.13
CA LYS A 45 6.93 3.06 24.93
C LYS A 45 8.28 3.53 24.42
N ILE A 46 8.37 4.84 24.13
CA ILE A 46 9.60 5.47 23.65
C ILE A 46 10.03 6.54 24.65
N ILE A 47 11.31 6.51 24.99
CA ILE A 47 11.97 7.54 25.79
C ILE A 47 13.14 8.05 24.96
N ILE A 48 13.14 9.35 24.64
CA ILE A 48 14.19 10.03 23.89
C ILE A 48 14.98 10.88 24.88
N THR A 49 16.30 10.70 24.92
CA THR A 49 17.23 11.51 25.69
C THR A 49 17.92 12.47 24.73
N SER A 50 17.81 13.76 25.01
CA SER A 50 18.33 14.82 24.17
C SER A 50 19.31 15.70 24.96
N GLU A 51 20.32 16.20 24.27
CA GLU A 51 21.29 17.16 24.79
C GLU A 51 20.92 18.57 24.32
N PHE A 52 21.02 19.53 25.25
CA PHE A 52 20.82 20.94 25.00
C PHE A 52 22.03 21.72 25.48
N THR A 53 22.46 22.70 24.69
CA THR A 53 23.62 23.54 25.01
C THR A 53 23.24 25.01 25.11
N THR A 54 23.94 25.77 25.96
CA THR A 54 23.88 27.25 25.91
C THR A 54 25.04 27.76 25.05
N PRO A 55 24.77 28.50 23.95
CA PRO A 55 25.85 29.02 23.10
C PRO A 55 26.81 29.98 23.83
N MET A 56 26.36 30.60 24.93
CA MET A 56 27.11 31.62 25.65
C MET A 56 27.88 31.11 26.86
N ALA A 57 27.38 30.08 27.56
CA ALA A 57 28.02 29.54 28.77
C ALA A 57 28.64 28.15 28.55
N PHE A 58 28.46 27.56 27.36
CA PHE A 58 28.87 26.19 27.03
C PHE A 58 28.32 25.13 28.00
N ASP A 59 27.24 25.46 28.71
CA ASP A 59 26.57 24.51 29.59
C ASP A 59 25.88 23.46 28.75
N ARG A 60 26.00 22.20 29.16
CA ARG A 60 25.32 21.08 28.52
C ARG A 60 24.38 20.42 29.51
N ILE A 61 23.13 20.25 29.12
CA ILE A 61 22.14 19.56 29.92
C ILE A 61 21.47 18.44 29.12
N GLU A 62 21.14 17.37 29.83
CA GLU A 62 20.33 16.28 29.29
C GLU A 62 18.88 16.43 29.74
N SER A 63 17.97 16.15 28.81
CA SER A 63 16.54 16.18 29.07
C SER A 63 15.86 15.00 28.39
N HIS A 64 14.80 14.48 29.02
CA HIS A 64 14.12 13.27 28.57
C HIS A 64 12.70 13.56 28.10
N TYR A 65 12.39 13.17 26.88
CA TYR A 65 11.04 13.11 26.36
C TYR A 65 10.50 11.68 26.47
N SER A 66 9.50 11.47 27.33
CA SER A 66 8.74 10.21 27.38
C SER A 66 7.49 10.36 26.53
N HIS A 67 7.47 9.71 25.37
CA HIS A 67 6.25 9.64 24.58
C HIS A 67 5.17 8.84 25.33
N PRO A 68 3.88 9.23 25.23
CA PRO A 68 2.79 8.40 25.74
C PRO A 68 2.87 6.98 25.16
N VAL A 69 2.45 5.98 25.94
CA VAL A 69 2.40 4.60 25.45
C VAL A 69 1.35 4.52 24.35
N GLU A 70 1.76 4.13 23.14
CA GLU A 70 0.83 3.94 22.02
C GLU A 70 0.70 2.45 21.69
N VAL A 71 -0.49 2.08 21.21
CA VAL A 71 -0.83 0.72 20.80
C VAL A 71 -0.75 0.66 19.28
N VAL A 72 0.08 -0.24 18.75
CA VAL A 72 0.18 -0.47 17.30
C VAL A 72 -0.41 -1.84 17.00
N LEU A 73 -1.48 -1.85 16.20
CA LEU A 73 -2.29 -3.04 15.92
C LEU A 73 -1.86 -3.77 14.65
N THR A 74 -1.38 -3.02 13.66
CA THR A 74 -0.92 -3.55 12.37
C THR A 74 0.30 -2.80 11.88
N GLN A 75 1.03 -3.40 10.94
CA GLN A 75 2.17 -2.76 10.27
C GLN A 75 1.77 -1.47 9.54
N ASN A 76 0.54 -1.39 9.03
CA ASN A 76 0.03 -0.22 8.31
C ASN A 76 -0.10 1.02 9.21
N ASN A 77 -0.25 0.83 10.53
CA ASN A 77 -0.36 1.93 11.49
C ASN A 77 1.00 2.50 11.93
N LEU A 78 2.13 1.87 11.55
CA LEU A 78 3.46 2.35 11.94
C LEU A 78 3.78 3.73 11.36
N SER A 79 3.38 4.00 10.11
CA SER A 79 3.63 5.29 9.47
C SER A 79 2.96 6.44 10.23
N THR A 80 1.71 6.25 10.66
CA THR A 80 0.96 7.19 11.47
C THR A 80 1.59 7.39 12.85
N PHE A 81 2.02 6.30 13.50
CA PHE A 81 2.73 6.33 14.78
C PHE A 81 4.01 7.17 14.69
N TYR A 82 4.86 6.93 13.69
CA TYR A 82 6.12 7.69 13.54
C TYR A 82 5.89 9.19 13.31
N ASN A 83 4.89 9.56 12.51
CA ASN A 83 4.59 10.97 12.26
C ASN A 83 4.12 11.67 13.55
N ASN A 84 3.22 11.04 14.31
CA ASN A 84 2.72 11.57 15.59
C ASN A 84 3.85 11.68 16.64
N LEU A 85 4.73 10.68 16.74
CA LEU A 85 5.92 10.73 17.58
C LEU A 85 6.80 11.96 17.24
N LEU A 86 7.06 12.17 15.95
CA LEU A 86 7.90 13.26 15.47
C LEU A 86 7.29 14.63 15.78
N ASP A 87 5.99 14.80 15.51
CA ASP A 87 5.29 16.07 15.76
C ASP A 87 5.28 16.43 17.24
N LYS A 88 4.98 15.46 18.12
CA LYS A 88 4.98 15.69 19.57
C LYS A 88 6.38 15.92 20.13
N PHE A 89 7.41 15.27 19.57
CA PHE A 89 8.80 15.49 19.97
C PHE A 89 9.27 16.89 19.60
N LYS A 90 9.00 17.36 18.37
CA LYS A 90 9.28 18.74 17.95
C LYS A 90 8.63 19.77 18.87
N ALA A 91 7.33 19.60 19.12
CA ALA A 91 6.60 20.49 20.03
C ALA A 91 7.14 20.47 21.47
N TRP A 92 7.76 19.37 21.91
CA TRP A 92 8.43 19.32 23.21
C TRP A 92 9.78 20.05 23.18
N VAL A 93 10.56 19.93 22.11
CA VAL A 93 11.82 20.67 21.90
C VAL A 93 11.54 22.18 21.88
N ASP A 94 10.56 22.63 21.10
CA ASP A 94 10.18 24.05 20.99
C ASP A 94 9.82 24.62 22.38
N LYS A 95 8.96 23.91 23.12
CA LYS A 95 8.59 24.28 24.50
C LYS A 95 9.75 24.28 25.48
N PHE A 96 10.81 23.52 25.22
CA PHE A 96 12.00 23.50 26.06
C PHE A 96 12.85 24.75 25.81
N GLN A 97 13.02 25.12 24.54
CA GLN A 97 13.78 26.30 24.12
C GLN A 97 13.09 27.62 24.52
N GLU A 98 11.74 27.64 24.54
CA GLU A 98 10.94 28.81 24.94
C GLU A 98 11.01 29.16 26.45
N ARG A 99 11.57 28.30 27.30
CA ARG A 99 11.61 28.51 28.77
C ARG A 99 12.59 29.59 29.25
N GLY A 100 13.17 30.37 28.35
CA GLY A 100 13.92 31.58 28.67
C GLY A 100 15.36 31.38 29.17
N SER A 101 15.85 30.14 29.24
CA SER A 101 17.20 29.81 29.74
C SER A 101 18.30 29.79 28.66
N GLY A 102 17.98 30.13 27.40
CA GLY A 102 18.96 30.20 26.31
C GLY A 102 19.50 28.84 25.81
N PHE A 103 18.86 27.73 26.20
CA PHE A 103 19.21 26.39 25.73
C PHE A 103 18.78 26.18 24.28
N VAL A 104 19.71 25.72 23.46
CA VAL A 104 19.50 25.31 22.08
C VAL A 104 19.61 23.79 22.01
N PHE A 105 18.71 23.17 21.25
CA PHE A 105 18.77 21.75 21.00
C PHE A 105 20.05 21.39 20.24
N ASP A 106 20.86 20.50 20.82
CA ASP A 106 22.15 20.08 20.25
C ASP A 106 22.01 18.77 19.49
N GLY A 107 21.35 17.77 20.10
CA GLY A 107 21.15 16.48 19.47
C GLY A 107 20.38 15.46 20.31
N ILE A 108 20.13 14.30 19.71
CA ILE A 108 19.55 13.14 20.41
C ILE A 108 20.71 12.25 20.86
N LYS A 109 20.88 12.08 22.17
CA LYS A 109 21.93 11.24 22.74
C LYS A 109 21.57 9.76 22.68
N SER A 110 20.34 9.43 23.07
CA SER A 110 19.88 8.05 23.03
C SER A 110 18.38 7.92 22.92
N VAL A 111 17.93 6.80 22.35
CA VAL A 111 16.51 6.43 22.34
C VAL A 111 16.32 5.04 22.90
N LYS A 112 15.45 4.95 23.89
CA LYS A 112 15.04 3.71 24.53
C LYS A 112 13.64 3.34 24.09
N VAL A 113 13.53 2.21 23.41
CA VAL A 113 12.26 1.61 22.96
C VAL A 113 11.96 0.42 23.84
N LYS A 114 10.78 0.40 24.43
CA LYS A 114 10.25 -0.74 25.19
C LYS A 114 9.00 -1.25 24.48
N LEU A 115 9.03 -2.51 24.09
CA LEU A 115 7.91 -3.22 23.48
C LEU A 115 7.28 -4.11 24.54
N TYR A 116 5.97 -3.99 24.72
CA TYR A 116 5.21 -4.86 25.63
C TYR A 116 4.19 -5.68 24.86
N LYS A 117 3.90 -6.86 25.40
CA LYS A 117 2.81 -7.71 24.88
C LYS A 117 1.49 -6.98 25.08
N TYR A 118 0.73 -6.84 24.00
CA TYR A 118 -0.62 -6.32 24.09
C TYR A 118 -1.55 -7.46 24.52
N GLU A 119 -1.89 -7.50 25.80
CA GLU A 119 -3.01 -8.30 26.27
C GLU A 119 -4.31 -7.54 26.02
N TYR A 120 -5.20 -8.15 25.23
CA TYR A 120 -6.56 -7.69 25.03
C TYR A 120 -7.25 -7.57 26.40
N GLN A 121 -7.62 -6.36 26.81
CA GLN A 121 -8.40 -6.21 28.03
C GLN A 121 -9.78 -6.82 27.80
N ARG A 122 -10.24 -7.65 28.74
CA ARG A 122 -11.54 -8.32 28.71
C ARG A 122 -12.68 -7.28 28.76
N ALA A 123 -13.05 -6.79 27.59
CA ALA A 123 -14.35 -6.25 27.27
C ALA A 123 -14.96 -7.15 26.20
N SER A 124 -16.27 -7.39 26.28
CA SER A 124 -17.09 -8.11 25.29
C SER A 124 -16.47 -8.15 23.88
N SER A 125 -16.27 -9.33 23.29
CA SER A 125 -15.79 -9.42 21.90
C SER A 125 -16.79 -8.91 20.86
N TYR A 126 -18.04 -8.63 21.27
CA TYR A 126 -19.01 -7.97 20.40
C TYR A 126 -18.59 -6.53 20.10
N ILE A 127 -18.47 -6.23 18.81
CA ILE A 127 -18.21 -4.88 18.29
C ILE A 127 -19.47 -4.42 17.53
N PRO A 128 -20.08 -3.29 17.91
CA PRO A 128 -21.22 -2.76 17.17
C PRO A 128 -20.80 -2.23 15.80
N LEU A 129 -21.67 -2.41 14.79
CA LEU A 129 -21.50 -1.77 13.49
C LEU A 129 -21.67 -0.25 13.62
N GLN A 130 -20.82 0.52 12.94
CA GLN A 130 -20.92 1.98 12.93
C GLN A 130 -21.91 2.52 11.88
N PHE A 131 -22.64 1.63 11.19
CA PHE A 131 -23.70 1.97 10.24
C PHE A 131 -24.84 0.96 10.33
N LYS A 132 -26.02 1.35 9.84
CA LYS A 132 -27.20 0.47 9.79
C LYS A 132 -27.19 -0.33 8.49
N SER A 133 -27.33 -1.65 8.59
CA SER A 133 -27.50 -2.53 7.44
C SER A 133 -28.46 -3.66 7.77
N SER A 134 -29.50 -3.83 6.94
CA SER A 134 -30.39 -4.99 7.02
C SER A 134 -29.74 -6.26 6.47
N ASN A 135 -28.60 -6.17 5.78
CA ASN A 135 -27.94 -7.29 5.12
C ASN A 135 -26.86 -7.93 5.99
N ILE A 136 -26.54 -7.33 7.14
CA ILE A 136 -25.61 -7.90 8.11
C ILE A 136 -26.39 -8.47 9.30
N ILE A 137 -26.00 -9.66 9.76
CA ILE A 137 -26.34 -10.15 11.10
C ILE A 137 -25.09 -10.05 11.96
N ASN A 138 -25.13 -9.15 12.94
CA ASN A 138 -24.11 -9.01 13.95
C ASN A 138 -24.61 -9.70 15.24
N VAL A 139 -24.11 -10.92 15.51
CA VAL A 139 -24.53 -11.71 16.68
C VAL A 139 -23.85 -11.18 17.94
N GLN A 140 -24.66 -10.82 18.94
CA GLN A 140 -24.25 -10.13 20.16
C GLN A 140 -23.64 -11.08 21.19
N ASN A 141 -22.42 -11.53 20.94
CA ASN A 141 -21.68 -12.47 21.80
C ASN A 141 -20.93 -11.77 22.94
N LYS A 142 -21.68 -11.11 23.83
CA LYS A 142 -21.11 -10.26 24.90
C LYS A 142 -20.25 -11.00 25.95
N LYS A 143 -20.25 -12.33 25.99
CA LYS A 143 -19.67 -13.15 27.06
C LYS A 143 -18.63 -14.18 26.59
N ASP A 144 -18.35 -14.26 25.29
CA ASP A 144 -17.42 -15.24 24.71
C ASP A 144 -16.63 -14.61 23.55
N ASN A 145 -15.72 -15.36 22.93
CA ASN A 145 -14.94 -14.95 21.75
C ASN A 145 -15.31 -15.76 20.49
N LYS A 146 -16.54 -16.28 20.42
CA LYS A 146 -17.00 -17.21 19.39
C LYS A 146 -17.77 -16.54 18.25
N CYS A 147 -17.57 -15.24 18.01
CA CYS A 147 -18.28 -14.47 16.97
C CYS A 147 -18.17 -15.09 15.56
N PHE A 148 -17.02 -15.69 15.24
CA PHE A 148 -16.80 -16.45 14.01
C PHE A 148 -17.77 -17.63 13.89
N LEU A 149 -17.82 -18.50 14.91
CA LEU A 149 -18.73 -19.64 14.97
C LEU A 149 -20.19 -19.17 14.89
N TRP A 150 -20.56 -18.16 15.69
CA TRP A 150 -21.93 -17.64 15.69
C TRP A 150 -22.35 -17.08 14.33
N SER A 151 -21.43 -16.47 13.59
CA SER A 151 -21.71 -15.97 12.24
C SER A 151 -21.89 -17.08 11.21
N ILE A 152 -21.10 -18.16 11.31
CA ILE A 152 -21.27 -19.37 10.50
C ILE A 152 -22.63 -20.01 10.78
N LEU A 153 -22.96 -20.22 12.05
CA LEU A 153 -24.24 -20.81 12.46
C LEU A 153 -25.43 -19.95 12.04
N ALA A 154 -25.31 -18.63 12.10
CA ALA A 154 -26.36 -17.73 11.61
C ALA A 154 -26.60 -17.84 10.09
N SER A 155 -25.61 -18.32 9.33
CA SER A 155 -25.73 -18.57 7.89
C SER A 155 -26.38 -19.92 7.61
N LEU A 156 -25.98 -20.95 8.34
CA LEU A 156 -26.44 -22.32 8.13
C LEU A 156 -27.82 -22.60 8.76
N PHE A 157 -28.10 -21.98 9.91
CA PHE A 157 -29.33 -22.14 10.68
C PHE A 157 -30.00 -20.77 10.89
N PRO A 158 -30.55 -20.16 9.83
CA PRO A 158 -31.03 -18.78 9.88
C PRO A 158 -32.25 -18.64 10.79
N ALA A 159 -32.14 -17.78 11.81
CA ALA A 159 -33.26 -17.45 12.69
C ALA A 159 -34.26 -16.49 12.03
N ASN A 160 -35.55 -16.63 12.37
CA ASN A 160 -36.61 -15.75 11.87
C ASN A 160 -36.69 -14.41 12.63
N LYS A 161 -36.65 -14.46 13.97
CA LYS A 161 -36.74 -13.29 14.87
C LYS A 161 -35.51 -13.21 15.77
N ASP A 162 -35.14 -11.99 16.16
CA ASP A 162 -34.01 -11.71 17.05
C ASP A 162 -32.69 -12.37 16.62
N LYS A 163 -32.37 -12.29 15.32
CA LYS A 163 -31.23 -12.95 14.68
C LYS A 163 -29.87 -12.56 15.29
N GLN A 164 -29.82 -11.46 16.03
CA GLN A 164 -28.65 -10.96 16.74
C GLN A 164 -28.38 -11.69 18.06
N ARG A 165 -29.27 -12.57 18.55
CA ARG A 165 -29.11 -13.22 19.86
C ARG A 165 -28.40 -14.57 19.73
N VAL A 166 -27.34 -14.78 20.52
CA VAL A 166 -26.59 -16.05 20.61
C VAL A 166 -27.50 -17.24 20.94
N THR A 167 -28.52 -17.05 21.80
CA THR A 167 -29.43 -18.12 22.23
C THR A 167 -30.18 -18.78 21.08
N LYS A 168 -30.29 -18.13 19.91
CA LYS A 168 -30.91 -18.70 18.71
C LYS A 168 -30.05 -19.76 18.01
N TYR A 169 -28.76 -19.80 18.30
CA TYR A 169 -27.81 -20.67 17.61
C TYR A 169 -27.12 -21.67 18.54
N LYS A 170 -27.36 -21.57 19.86
CA LYS A 170 -26.72 -22.43 20.88
C LYS A 170 -26.97 -23.91 20.68
N GLU A 171 -28.16 -24.30 20.20
CA GLU A 171 -28.48 -25.71 19.95
C GLU A 171 -27.59 -26.32 18.84
N TYR A 172 -27.10 -25.50 17.92
CA TYR A 172 -26.23 -25.91 16.81
C TYR A 172 -24.74 -25.70 17.10
N GLU A 173 -24.35 -25.36 18.34
CA GLU A 173 -22.96 -25.00 18.67
C GLU A 173 -21.96 -26.13 18.33
N ASN A 174 -22.40 -27.38 18.40
CA ASN A 174 -21.60 -28.57 18.12
C ASN A 174 -21.66 -29.06 16.65
N GLU A 175 -22.45 -28.41 15.80
CA GLU A 175 -22.60 -28.78 14.37
C GLU A 175 -21.36 -28.41 13.54
N ILE A 176 -20.49 -27.53 14.06
CA ILE A 176 -19.27 -27.10 13.39
C ILE A 176 -18.06 -27.70 14.09
N ASN A 177 -17.28 -28.45 13.32
CA ASN A 177 -16.00 -28.98 13.75
C ASN A 177 -14.97 -27.86 13.85
N MET A 178 -14.60 -27.51 15.08
CA MET A 178 -13.58 -26.51 15.42
C MET A 178 -12.32 -27.16 16.03
N LYS A 179 -12.06 -28.44 15.74
CA LYS A 179 -10.96 -29.19 16.37
C LYS A 179 -9.60 -28.58 16.03
N GLY A 180 -8.90 -28.15 17.08
CA GLY A 180 -7.58 -27.52 16.99
C GLY A 180 -7.61 -26.13 16.37
N ILE A 181 -8.73 -25.41 16.52
CA ILE A 181 -8.87 -23.98 16.24
C ILE A 181 -9.09 -23.27 17.56
N GLU A 182 -8.29 -22.25 17.84
CA GLU A 182 -8.43 -21.45 19.05
C GLU A 182 -9.32 -20.22 18.80
N TYR A 183 -10.00 -19.77 19.86
CA TYR A 183 -10.79 -18.54 19.82
C TYR A 183 -9.99 -17.38 20.44
N PRO A 184 -10.07 -16.16 19.88
CA PRO A 184 -10.78 -15.77 18.65
C PRO A 184 -10.11 -16.35 17.38
N VAL A 185 -10.92 -16.72 16.39
CA VAL A 185 -10.44 -17.38 15.17
C VAL A 185 -9.67 -16.40 14.28
N SER A 186 -8.41 -16.73 14.01
CA SER A 186 -7.58 -15.99 13.06
C SER A 186 -7.98 -16.29 11.62
N ILE A 187 -7.80 -15.32 10.73
CA ILE A 187 -8.03 -15.50 9.28
C ILE A 187 -7.16 -16.65 8.73
N LYS A 188 -5.96 -16.87 9.30
CA LYS A 188 -5.04 -17.95 8.93
C LYS A 188 -5.60 -19.36 9.17
N ASP A 189 -6.55 -19.49 10.11
CA ASP A 189 -7.14 -20.75 10.52
C ASP A 189 -8.40 -21.10 9.71
N ILE A 190 -8.95 -20.15 8.95
CA ILE A 190 -10.16 -20.34 8.14
C ILE A 190 -10.02 -21.49 7.13
N PRO A 191 -8.91 -21.65 6.39
CA PRO A 191 -8.75 -22.78 5.47
C PRO A 191 -8.90 -24.15 6.14
N LYS A 192 -8.53 -24.26 7.42
CA LYS A 192 -8.68 -25.50 8.19
C LYS A 192 -10.14 -25.74 8.55
N VAL A 193 -10.87 -24.70 8.97
CA VAL A 193 -12.32 -24.79 9.23
C VAL A 193 -13.09 -25.18 7.97
N GLU A 194 -12.77 -24.56 6.83
CA GLU A 194 -13.40 -24.86 5.54
C GLU A 194 -13.25 -26.34 5.17
N LYS A 195 -12.03 -26.88 5.28
CA LYS A 195 -11.74 -28.29 5.00
C LYS A 195 -12.46 -29.23 5.97
N GLN A 196 -12.50 -28.90 7.26
CA GLN A 196 -13.12 -29.73 8.29
C GLN A 196 -14.65 -29.81 8.18
N ASN A 197 -15.28 -28.81 7.55
CA ASN A 197 -16.74 -28.66 7.53
C ASN A 197 -17.33 -28.60 6.11
N ASN A 198 -16.51 -28.71 5.07
CA ASN A 198 -16.89 -28.55 3.66
C ASN A 198 -17.64 -27.23 3.39
N LEU A 199 -17.07 -26.11 3.85
CA LEU A 199 -17.62 -24.76 3.71
C LEU A 199 -16.74 -23.92 2.78
N SER A 200 -17.35 -22.93 2.13
CA SER A 200 -16.65 -21.89 1.36
C SER A 200 -16.85 -20.56 2.07
N ILE A 201 -15.84 -20.07 2.80
CA ILE A 201 -15.92 -18.89 3.66
C ILE A 201 -15.15 -17.75 3.00
N ASN A 202 -15.82 -16.63 2.78
CA ASN A 202 -15.18 -15.40 2.31
C ASN A 202 -15.22 -14.37 3.43
N VAL A 203 -14.13 -13.64 3.61
CA VAL A 203 -14.00 -12.59 4.61
C VAL A 203 -13.70 -11.27 3.94
N PHE A 204 -14.50 -10.27 4.28
CA PHE A 204 -14.36 -8.90 3.83
C PHE A 204 -14.12 -7.99 5.04
N ALA A 205 -13.42 -6.89 4.83
CA ALA A 205 -13.25 -5.84 5.84
C ALA A 205 -13.59 -4.47 5.27
N LEU A 206 -13.75 -3.49 6.14
CA LEU A 206 -13.97 -2.09 5.79
C LEU A 206 -12.70 -1.31 6.06
N GLU A 207 -12.24 -0.56 5.07
CA GLU A 207 -11.13 0.38 5.26
C GLU A 207 -11.58 1.56 6.14
N ASP A 208 -12.83 1.98 5.98
CA ASP A 208 -13.51 2.95 6.83
C ASP A 208 -14.77 2.29 7.42
N GLN A 209 -14.75 2.08 8.74
CA GLN A 209 -15.82 1.39 9.45
C GLN A 209 -17.17 2.12 9.40
N THR A 210 -17.18 3.41 9.09
CA THR A 210 -18.41 4.20 8.95
C THR A 210 -19.01 4.08 7.55
N ASN A 211 -18.22 3.68 6.56
CA ASN A 211 -18.60 3.68 5.16
C ASN A 211 -18.67 2.25 4.58
N LYS A 212 -19.90 1.73 4.40
CA LYS A 212 -20.15 0.41 3.80
C LYS A 212 -19.52 0.21 2.42
N GLN A 213 -19.30 1.28 1.64
CA GLN A 213 -18.71 1.20 0.31
C GLN A 213 -17.19 0.98 0.33
N SER A 214 -16.56 1.09 1.50
CA SER A 214 -15.12 0.85 1.68
C SER A 214 -14.74 -0.63 1.76
N LEU A 215 -15.72 -1.53 1.52
CA LEU A 215 -15.56 -2.97 1.58
C LEU A 215 -14.42 -3.44 0.67
N HIS A 216 -13.61 -4.36 1.18
CA HIS A 216 -12.57 -5.02 0.43
C HIS A 216 -12.41 -6.47 0.90
N PRO A 217 -12.04 -7.40 0.00
CA PRO A 217 -11.74 -8.77 0.37
C PRO A 217 -10.47 -8.85 1.21
N VAL A 218 -10.45 -9.75 2.19
CA VAL A 218 -9.29 -10.07 3.04
C VAL A 218 -8.94 -11.56 2.94
N TYR A 219 -9.97 -12.39 2.77
CA TYR A 219 -9.82 -13.81 2.48
C TYR A 219 -10.93 -14.24 1.53
N ILE A 220 -10.58 -14.93 0.46
CA ILE A 220 -11.53 -15.49 -0.49
C ILE A 220 -11.28 -16.99 -0.56
N SER A 221 -12.35 -17.75 -0.41
CA SER A 221 -12.26 -19.20 -0.44
C SER A 221 -11.91 -19.69 -1.84
N ASN A 222 -11.00 -20.65 -1.90
CA ASN A 222 -10.71 -21.43 -3.11
C ASN A 222 -11.45 -22.78 -3.10
N VAL A 223 -12.29 -23.04 -2.09
CA VAL A 223 -13.06 -24.28 -1.97
C VAL A 223 -14.41 -24.09 -2.66
N GLU A 224 -14.70 -24.94 -3.65
CA GLU A 224 -16.04 -25.05 -4.21
C GLU A 224 -16.94 -25.82 -3.23
N SER A 225 -17.83 -25.11 -2.54
CA SER A 225 -18.86 -25.70 -1.70
C SER A 225 -20.22 -25.13 -2.05
N LYS A 226 -21.27 -25.94 -1.82
CA LYS A 226 -22.67 -25.47 -1.88
C LYS A 226 -22.97 -24.43 -0.80
N ASN A 227 -22.28 -24.50 0.33
CA ASN A 227 -22.45 -23.61 1.46
C ASN A 227 -21.41 -22.49 1.41
N VAL A 228 -21.75 -21.41 0.70
CA VAL A 228 -20.94 -20.19 0.63
C VAL A 228 -21.36 -19.23 1.74
N ILE A 229 -20.42 -18.82 2.57
CA ILE A 229 -20.63 -17.94 3.71
C ILE A 229 -19.78 -16.68 3.52
N ASP A 230 -20.43 -15.53 3.52
CA ASP A 230 -19.75 -14.24 3.41
C ASP A 230 -19.71 -13.57 4.79
N LEU A 231 -18.53 -13.30 5.32
CA LEU A 231 -18.30 -12.71 6.63
C LEU A 231 -17.75 -11.29 6.49
N LEU A 232 -18.22 -10.40 7.35
CA LEU A 232 -17.61 -9.10 7.58
C LEU A 232 -16.74 -9.17 8.83
N TYR A 233 -15.49 -8.80 8.68
CA TYR A 233 -14.50 -8.71 9.73
C TYR A 233 -14.33 -7.24 10.16
N ILE A 234 -14.48 -7.00 11.46
CA ILE A 234 -14.46 -5.68 12.08
C ILE A 234 -13.38 -5.68 13.16
N GLU A 235 -12.58 -4.63 13.18
CA GLU A 235 -11.52 -4.46 14.18
C GLU A 235 -11.76 -3.20 15.00
N SER A 236 -11.87 -3.33 16.31
CA SER A 236 -11.78 -2.20 17.22
C SER A 236 -10.38 -2.14 17.80
N ASN A 237 -10.01 -1.02 18.44
CA ASN A 237 -8.68 -0.81 19.03
C ASN A 237 -8.22 -1.94 19.97
N GLU A 238 -9.15 -2.75 20.48
CA GLU A 238 -8.89 -3.79 21.48
C GLU A 238 -9.49 -5.16 21.13
N ASN A 239 -10.23 -5.33 20.03
CA ASN A 239 -10.94 -6.58 19.76
C ASN A 239 -11.18 -6.76 18.26
N THR A 240 -11.42 -8.00 17.84
CA THR A 240 -11.82 -8.34 16.48
C THR A 240 -13.15 -9.08 16.51
N HIS A 241 -13.97 -8.90 15.49
CA HIS A 241 -15.32 -9.43 15.47
C HIS A 241 -15.76 -9.79 14.06
N TYR A 242 -16.39 -10.96 13.92
CA TYR A 242 -17.00 -11.41 12.67
C TYR A 242 -18.51 -11.20 12.72
N CYS A 243 -19.07 -10.70 11.63
CA CYS A 243 -20.50 -10.65 11.37
C CYS A 243 -20.83 -11.41 10.09
N LEU A 244 -22.06 -11.91 9.98
CA LEU A 244 -22.53 -12.53 8.75
C LEU A 244 -23.04 -11.47 7.77
N ILE A 245 -22.55 -11.50 6.54
CA ILE A 245 -23.15 -10.82 5.39
C ILE A 245 -24.15 -11.80 4.76
N LYS A 246 -25.45 -11.56 4.96
CA LYS A 246 -26.52 -12.45 4.46
C LYS A 246 -26.62 -12.47 2.95
N ASP A 247 -26.40 -11.32 2.33
CA ASP A 247 -26.50 -11.13 0.89
C ASP A 247 -25.51 -10.04 0.48
N LEU A 248 -24.39 -10.46 -0.11
CA LEU A 248 -23.34 -9.56 -0.59
C LEU A 248 -23.83 -8.67 -1.72
N ASN A 249 -24.66 -9.18 -2.64
CA ASN A 249 -25.18 -8.41 -3.76
C ASN A 249 -26.04 -7.25 -3.25
N SER A 250 -26.97 -7.53 -2.34
CA SER A 250 -27.82 -6.51 -1.72
C SER A 250 -27.05 -5.58 -0.78
N PHE A 251 -25.95 -6.04 -0.18
CA PHE A 251 -25.11 -5.21 0.69
C PHE A 251 -24.40 -4.09 -0.09
N MET A 252 -23.85 -4.43 -1.25
CA MET A 252 -23.05 -3.53 -2.09
C MET A 252 -23.90 -2.71 -3.07
N CYS A 253 -25.07 -3.22 -3.50
CA CYS A 253 -25.95 -2.49 -4.41
C CYS A 253 -26.89 -1.55 -3.65
N ASP A 254 -26.98 -0.30 -4.08
CA ASP A 254 -28.05 0.59 -3.63
C ASP A 254 -29.38 0.24 -4.29
N LYS A 255 -30.48 0.50 -3.59
CA LYS A 255 -31.86 0.08 -3.92
C LYS A 255 -32.36 0.48 -5.32
N ASN A 256 -31.68 1.43 -5.98
CA ASN A 256 -32.09 2.01 -7.27
C ASN A 256 -31.33 1.45 -8.47
N ARG A 257 -30.46 0.44 -8.29
CA ARG A 257 -29.77 -0.24 -9.40
C ARG A 257 -30.33 -1.65 -9.56
N ASN A 258 -30.46 -2.09 -10.82
CA ASN A 258 -30.81 -3.47 -11.16
C ASN A 258 -29.94 -4.45 -10.36
N LYS A 259 -30.52 -5.58 -9.91
CA LYS A 259 -29.79 -6.63 -9.21
C LYS A 259 -28.52 -6.97 -9.99
N SER A 260 -27.37 -6.78 -9.36
CA SER A 260 -26.07 -7.12 -9.95
C SER A 260 -25.47 -8.33 -9.25
N PHE A 261 -24.78 -9.15 -10.01
CA PHE A 261 -24.02 -10.29 -9.54
C PHE A 261 -22.61 -9.83 -9.22
N ILE A 262 -22.18 -9.96 -7.97
CA ILE A 262 -20.89 -9.44 -7.53
C ILE A 262 -19.84 -10.54 -7.52
N CYS A 263 -18.67 -10.23 -8.09
CA CYS A 263 -17.49 -11.05 -7.92
C CYS A 263 -16.91 -10.85 -6.52
N ARG A 264 -16.73 -11.93 -5.76
CA ARG A 264 -16.17 -11.83 -4.40
C ARG A 264 -14.69 -11.45 -4.40
N ASN A 265 -13.95 -11.81 -5.45
CA ASN A 265 -12.51 -11.56 -5.53
C ASN A 265 -12.13 -10.09 -5.82
N CYS A 266 -12.92 -9.40 -6.66
CA CYS A 266 -12.63 -8.01 -7.08
C CYS A 266 -13.75 -7.00 -6.74
N LEU A 267 -14.86 -7.48 -6.18
CA LEU A 267 -16.07 -6.72 -5.84
C LEU A 267 -16.74 -5.99 -7.02
N GLN A 268 -16.42 -6.34 -8.26
CA GLN A 268 -17.08 -5.81 -9.44
C GLN A 268 -18.49 -6.42 -9.61
N GLY A 269 -19.46 -5.57 -9.92
CA GLY A 269 -20.84 -5.96 -10.21
C GLY A 269 -21.07 -6.23 -11.71
N PHE A 270 -21.80 -7.30 -12.00
CA PHE A 270 -22.16 -7.75 -13.35
C PHE A 270 -23.68 -7.81 -13.50
N GLN A 271 -24.20 -7.50 -14.70
CA GLN A 271 -25.65 -7.52 -14.94
C GLN A 271 -26.22 -8.94 -15.11
N ARG A 272 -25.40 -9.90 -15.55
CA ARG A 272 -25.80 -11.29 -15.81
C ARG A 272 -24.84 -12.26 -15.13
N GLU A 273 -25.38 -13.36 -14.64
CA GLU A 273 -24.60 -14.41 -13.96
C GLU A 273 -23.59 -15.06 -14.88
N GLU A 274 -23.95 -15.32 -16.14
CA GLU A 274 -23.06 -15.87 -17.16
C GLU A 274 -21.79 -15.03 -17.35
N THR A 275 -21.93 -13.70 -17.32
CA THR A 275 -20.79 -12.77 -17.43
C THR A 275 -19.91 -12.86 -16.20
N LEU A 276 -20.49 -12.98 -15.00
CA LEU A 276 -19.74 -13.22 -13.77
C LEU A 276 -18.97 -14.56 -13.86
N ILE A 277 -19.59 -15.63 -14.34
CA ILE A 277 -18.93 -16.94 -14.50
C ILE A 277 -17.73 -16.84 -15.43
N LYS A 278 -17.88 -16.17 -16.58
CA LYS A 278 -16.76 -15.92 -17.51
C LYS A 278 -15.65 -15.09 -16.86
N HIS A 279 -16.02 -14.06 -16.10
CA HIS A 279 -15.07 -13.21 -15.38
C HIS A 279 -14.30 -13.99 -14.30
N LYS A 280 -14.98 -14.85 -13.52
CA LYS A 280 -14.36 -15.64 -12.44
C LYS A 280 -13.18 -16.48 -12.94
N LYS A 281 -13.29 -17.06 -14.13
CA LYS A 281 -12.22 -17.88 -14.75
C LYS A 281 -10.89 -17.15 -14.91
N ILE A 282 -10.91 -15.83 -15.00
CA ILE A 282 -9.70 -15.00 -15.17
C ILE A 282 -9.38 -14.29 -13.85
N CYS A 283 -10.41 -13.85 -13.13
CA CYS A 283 -10.23 -13.06 -11.92
C CYS A 283 -9.66 -13.87 -10.76
N TYR A 284 -10.03 -15.14 -10.60
CA TYR A 284 -9.59 -15.97 -9.47
C TYR A 284 -8.14 -16.48 -9.62
N ASP A 285 -7.55 -16.38 -10.81
CA ASP A 285 -6.13 -16.65 -11.03
C ASP A 285 -5.22 -15.53 -10.47
N ASN A 286 -5.82 -14.41 -10.07
CA ASN A 286 -5.14 -13.24 -9.53
C ASN A 286 -5.46 -13.05 -8.05
N GLU A 287 -4.57 -12.39 -7.32
CA GLU A 287 -4.81 -11.98 -5.94
C GLU A 287 -6.06 -11.09 -5.83
N HIS A 288 -6.78 -11.23 -4.72
CA HIS A 288 -7.96 -10.43 -4.43
C HIS A 288 -7.58 -8.94 -4.38
N CYS A 289 -8.34 -8.11 -5.09
CA CYS A 289 -7.95 -6.72 -5.31
C CYS A 289 -9.13 -5.78 -5.13
N LYS A 290 -8.83 -4.56 -4.65
CA LYS A 290 -9.79 -3.47 -4.56
C LYS A 290 -9.55 -2.51 -5.72
N THR A 291 -10.60 -2.24 -6.49
CA THR A 291 -10.55 -1.18 -7.50
C THR A 291 -10.55 0.19 -6.80
N ILE A 292 -9.42 0.90 -6.85
CA ILE A 292 -9.29 2.26 -6.32
C ILE A 292 -9.48 3.24 -7.47
N MET A 293 -10.57 3.99 -7.45
CA MET A 293 -10.78 5.08 -8.40
C MET A 293 -9.96 6.31 -8.00
N PRO A 294 -9.43 7.10 -8.96
CA PRO A 294 -8.77 8.35 -8.65
C PRO A 294 -9.70 9.28 -7.87
N LYS A 295 -9.15 9.98 -6.87
CA LYS A 295 -9.91 10.96 -6.08
C LYS A 295 -10.57 12.01 -7.00
N PRO A 296 -11.77 12.51 -6.67
CA PRO A 296 -12.38 13.62 -7.40
C PRO A 296 -11.39 14.79 -7.57
N GLY A 297 -11.25 15.30 -8.79
CA GLY A 297 -10.26 16.32 -9.18
C GLY A 297 -8.92 15.75 -9.69
N LYS A 298 -8.50 14.56 -9.24
CA LYS A 298 -7.36 13.80 -9.81
C LYS A 298 -7.79 12.81 -10.90
N ASN A 299 -9.09 12.63 -11.09
CA ASN A 299 -9.68 11.85 -12.17
C ASN A 299 -9.73 12.58 -13.51
N ILE A 300 -9.25 13.83 -13.58
CA ILE A 300 -9.22 14.63 -14.80
C ILE A 300 -7.80 14.56 -15.38
N LEU A 301 -7.66 13.86 -16.51
CA LEU A 301 -6.42 13.86 -17.28
C LEU A 301 -6.35 15.14 -18.11
N LYS A 302 -5.26 15.89 -17.95
CA LYS A 302 -4.94 17.05 -18.79
C LYS A 302 -3.56 16.86 -19.39
N PHE A 303 -3.40 17.28 -20.64
CA PHE A 303 -2.08 17.34 -21.26
C PHE A 303 -1.30 18.47 -20.60
N ASN A 304 -0.17 18.17 -19.95
CA ASN A 304 0.67 19.22 -19.36
C ASN A 304 1.53 19.93 -20.42
N ASN A 305 1.93 19.22 -21.47
CA ASN A 305 2.84 19.71 -22.50
C ASN A 305 2.10 19.97 -23.82
N HIS A 306 1.26 21.01 -23.83
CA HIS A 306 0.49 21.40 -25.02
C HIS A 306 1.36 21.67 -26.26
N HIS A 307 2.61 22.11 -26.06
CA HIS A 307 3.56 22.40 -27.14
C HIS A 307 3.98 21.15 -27.92
N PHE A 308 3.88 19.93 -27.36
CA PHE A 308 4.11 18.69 -28.10
C PHE A 308 3.03 18.40 -29.16
N LYS A 309 1.94 19.17 -29.18
CA LYS A 309 0.96 19.13 -30.29
C LYS A 309 1.44 19.89 -31.52
N ASN A 310 2.46 20.75 -31.39
CA ASN A 310 3.00 21.48 -32.52
C ASN A 310 3.82 20.51 -33.38
N ARG A 311 3.51 20.46 -34.67
CA ARG A 311 4.29 19.71 -35.66
C ARG A 311 5.71 20.29 -35.70
N LEU A 312 6.71 19.42 -35.53
CA LEU A 312 8.11 19.82 -35.63
C LEU A 312 8.55 19.80 -37.10
N PRO A 313 9.25 20.84 -37.59
CA PRO A 313 9.62 20.95 -39.01
C PRO A 313 10.71 19.95 -39.44
N PHE A 314 11.46 19.42 -38.49
CA PHE A 314 12.46 18.38 -38.70
C PHE A 314 12.24 17.29 -37.64
N VAL A 315 12.08 16.05 -38.09
CA VAL A 315 11.80 14.90 -37.22
C VAL A 315 12.68 13.74 -37.63
N ILE A 316 13.30 13.09 -36.64
CA ILE A 316 14.08 11.88 -36.84
C ILE A 316 13.26 10.73 -36.27
N TYR A 317 12.92 9.76 -37.12
CA TYR A 317 12.36 8.48 -36.72
C TYR A 317 13.49 7.46 -36.73
N CYS A 318 13.74 6.80 -35.61
CA CYS A 318 14.84 5.85 -35.48
C CYS A 318 14.36 4.59 -34.78
N ASP A 319 14.86 3.45 -35.24
CA ASP A 319 14.71 2.16 -34.61
C ASP A 319 16.07 1.44 -34.57
N PHE A 320 16.27 0.60 -33.56
CA PHE A 320 17.51 -0.15 -33.34
C PHE A 320 17.22 -1.64 -33.26
N GLU A 321 18.11 -2.44 -33.85
CA GLU A 321 18.12 -3.89 -33.61
C GLU A 321 19.24 -4.24 -32.64
N ALA A 322 19.04 -5.32 -31.89
CA ALA A 322 19.98 -5.81 -30.90
C ALA A 322 20.12 -7.34 -30.93
N TYR A 323 21.33 -7.83 -30.65
CA TYR A 323 21.55 -9.24 -30.37
C TYR A 323 21.20 -9.57 -28.93
N ASN A 324 20.75 -10.80 -28.69
CA ASN A 324 20.64 -11.34 -27.34
C ASN A 324 21.92 -12.12 -27.01
N ILE A 325 22.74 -11.56 -26.13
CA ILE A 325 23.96 -12.20 -25.65
C ILE A 325 23.61 -12.97 -24.38
N PRO A 326 23.77 -14.31 -24.34
CA PRO A 326 23.50 -15.10 -23.14
C PRO A 326 24.34 -14.61 -21.96
N MET A 327 23.72 -14.41 -20.80
CA MET A 327 24.44 -14.07 -19.57
C MET A 327 24.77 -15.35 -18.81
N GLN A 328 26.05 -15.56 -18.48
CA GLN A 328 26.43 -16.58 -17.49
C GLN A 328 25.90 -16.16 -16.12
N SER A 329 24.86 -16.82 -15.65
CA SER A 329 24.33 -16.63 -14.30
C SER A 329 25.11 -17.46 -13.29
N CYS A 330 25.43 -16.89 -12.13
CA CYS A 330 25.81 -17.67 -10.95
C CYS A 330 24.69 -18.63 -10.55
N THR A 331 25.05 -19.74 -9.88
CA THR A 331 24.09 -20.69 -9.31
C THR A 331 23.18 -19.98 -8.29
N PRO A 332 21.86 -20.16 -8.39
CA PRO A 332 20.93 -19.50 -7.49
C PRO A 332 21.01 -20.02 -6.05
N ASP A 333 20.88 -19.11 -5.09
CA ASP A 333 20.72 -19.44 -3.67
C ASP A 333 19.30 -19.98 -3.43
N PRO A 334 19.13 -21.23 -2.96
CA PRO A 334 17.82 -21.83 -2.74
C PRO A 334 17.00 -21.16 -1.61
N ASN A 335 17.61 -20.29 -0.80
CA ASN A 335 16.94 -19.63 0.33
C ASN A 335 16.45 -18.20 0.05
N LYS A 336 16.62 -17.69 -1.17
CA LYS A 336 16.19 -16.34 -1.55
C LYS A 336 15.52 -16.34 -2.92
N SER A 337 14.49 -15.52 -3.08
CA SER A 337 13.96 -15.21 -4.41
C SER A 337 15.05 -14.53 -5.23
N TYR A 338 15.41 -15.12 -6.36
CA TYR A 338 16.41 -14.59 -7.29
C TYR A 338 15.77 -14.32 -8.64
N ILE A 339 16.25 -13.27 -9.30
CA ILE A 339 15.94 -13.00 -10.71
C ILE A 339 17.13 -13.51 -11.50
N LYS A 340 16.89 -14.38 -12.48
CA LYS A 340 17.93 -14.92 -13.36
C LYS A 340 17.93 -14.13 -14.68
N PRO A 341 18.79 -13.11 -14.86
CA PRO A 341 18.94 -12.48 -16.16
C PRO A 341 19.45 -13.52 -17.18
N ILE A 342 18.68 -13.75 -18.25
CA ILE A 342 18.92 -14.82 -19.23
C ILE A 342 19.85 -14.31 -20.35
N SER A 343 19.62 -13.08 -20.80
CA SER A 343 20.39 -12.46 -21.88
C SER A 343 20.50 -10.95 -21.68
N LYS A 344 21.60 -10.40 -22.15
CA LYS A 344 21.83 -8.96 -22.30
C LYS A 344 21.56 -8.60 -23.77
N GLN A 345 20.78 -7.54 -23.99
CA GLN A 345 20.61 -6.99 -25.33
C GLN A 345 21.75 -6.05 -25.67
N GLU A 346 22.41 -6.28 -26.81
CA GLU A 346 23.49 -5.45 -27.31
C GLU A 346 23.15 -4.95 -28.72
N ILE A 347 23.06 -3.63 -28.87
CA ILE A 347 22.63 -2.97 -30.10
C ILE A 347 23.65 -3.25 -31.21
N ASN A 348 23.17 -3.65 -32.38
CA ASN A 348 24.01 -4.03 -33.52
C ASN A 348 23.73 -3.23 -34.80
N SER A 349 22.61 -2.54 -34.87
CA SER A 349 22.25 -1.78 -36.05
C SER A 349 21.18 -0.76 -35.74
N TYR A 350 21.04 0.21 -36.64
CA TYR A 350 19.96 1.18 -36.60
C TYR A 350 19.41 1.45 -37.99
N GLY A 351 18.13 1.79 -38.04
CA GLY A 351 17.45 2.40 -39.18
C GLY A 351 16.92 3.76 -38.79
N MET A 352 17.22 4.79 -39.58
CA MET A 352 16.90 6.18 -39.27
C MET A 352 16.33 6.90 -40.50
N TYR A 353 15.09 7.37 -40.41
CA TYR A 353 14.47 8.25 -41.39
C TYR A 353 14.42 9.68 -40.87
N VAL A 354 15.00 10.61 -41.63
CA VAL A 354 14.94 12.04 -41.31
C VAL A 354 13.91 12.70 -42.21
N HIS A 355 12.82 13.15 -41.60
CA HIS A 355 11.77 13.92 -42.24
C HIS A 355 12.06 15.41 -42.12
N SER A 356 11.77 16.15 -43.19
CA SER A 356 11.80 17.61 -43.19
C SER A 356 10.60 18.15 -43.96
N ASP A 357 9.95 19.15 -43.38
CA ASP A 357 8.93 19.94 -44.07
C ASP A 357 9.54 20.96 -45.05
N TYR A 358 10.87 21.13 -45.05
CA TYR A 358 11.63 22.08 -45.88
C TYR A 358 12.75 21.35 -46.67
N PRO A 359 12.42 20.67 -47.78
CA PRO A 359 13.39 19.91 -48.57
C PRO A 359 14.59 20.74 -49.07
N GLU A 360 14.43 22.04 -49.24
CA GLU A 360 15.47 23.00 -49.62
C GLU A 360 16.53 23.19 -48.52
N ILE A 361 16.16 23.02 -47.26
CA ILE A 361 17.09 23.03 -46.12
C ILE A 361 17.68 21.63 -45.99
N TYR A 362 16.83 20.62 -45.92
CA TYR A 362 17.28 19.25 -45.75
C TYR A 362 16.36 18.29 -46.47
N LYS A 363 16.89 17.57 -47.46
CA LYS A 363 16.12 16.60 -48.22
C LYS A 363 15.79 15.40 -47.32
N PRO A 364 14.52 14.98 -47.22
CA PRO A 364 14.16 13.77 -46.47
C PRO A 364 14.92 12.55 -47.00
N GLN A 365 15.49 11.76 -46.09
CA GLN A 365 16.33 10.62 -46.45
C GLN A 365 16.41 9.58 -45.34
N TYR A 366 16.63 8.32 -45.76
CA TYR A 366 16.82 7.17 -44.88
C TYR A 366 18.30 6.80 -44.78
N PHE A 367 18.70 6.37 -43.59
CA PHE A 367 20.03 5.86 -43.29
C PHE A 367 19.91 4.57 -42.49
N SER A 368 20.78 3.62 -42.76
CA SER A 368 20.97 2.47 -41.90
C SER A 368 22.44 2.19 -41.69
N TYR A 369 22.74 1.49 -40.61
CA TYR A 369 24.08 1.03 -40.30
C TYR A 369 24.00 -0.29 -39.53
N VAL A 370 24.93 -1.20 -39.79
CA VAL A 370 25.08 -2.47 -39.09
C VAL A 370 26.54 -2.59 -38.65
N GLY A 371 26.76 -2.79 -37.35
CA GLY A 371 28.07 -2.90 -36.72
C GLY A 371 27.97 -2.77 -35.20
N ASP A 372 28.95 -3.32 -34.48
CA ASP A 372 28.95 -3.29 -33.01
C ASP A 372 29.07 -1.85 -32.45
N ASP A 373 29.54 -0.90 -33.27
CA ASP A 373 29.61 0.54 -33.01
C ASP A 373 28.34 1.30 -33.48
N ALA A 374 27.22 0.60 -33.71
CA ALA A 374 25.98 1.21 -34.22
C ALA A 374 25.49 2.40 -33.40
N VAL A 375 25.63 2.37 -32.08
CA VAL A 375 25.25 3.49 -31.20
C VAL A 375 26.14 4.72 -31.45
N GLU A 376 27.45 4.52 -31.58
CA GLU A 376 28.40 5.61 -31.85
C GLU A 376 28.13 6.23 -33.21
N LYS A 377 28.00 5.40 -34.25
CA LYS A 377 27.69 5.84 -35.62
C LYS A 377 26.36 6.57 -35.71
N TYR A 378 25.36 6.12 -34.95
CA TYR A 378 24.08 6.83 -34.84
C TYR A 378 24.26 8.24 -34.29
N VAL A 379 24.96 8.38 -33.14
CA VAL A 379 25.18 9.69 -32.51
C VAL A 379 25.98 10.62 -33.41
N GLU A 380 27.06 10.13 -34.04
CA GLU A 380 27.84 10.89 -35.02
C GLU A 380 26.96 11.39 -36.16
N LYS A 381 26.09 10.53 -36.68
CA LYS A 381 25.20 10.86 -37.79
C LYS A 381 24.16 11.90 -37.39
N VAL A 382 23.49 11.73 -36.26
CA VAL A 382 22.51 12.70 -35.75
C VAL A 382 23.16 14.06 -35.54
N MET A 383 24.35 14.10 -34.93
CA MET A 383 25.09 15.36 -34.72
C MET A 383 25.50 16.03 -36.03
N LYS A 384 25.89 15.25 -37.05
CA LYS A 384 26.19 15.77 -38.39
C LYS A 384 24.96 16.40 -39.05
N ILE A 385 23.81 15.72 -38.98
CA ILE A 385 22.54 16.20 -39.53
C ILE A 385 22.09 17.48 -38.81
N TYR A 386 22.18 17.50 -37.48
CA TYR A 386 21.87 18.68 -36.68
C TYR A 386 22.73 19.88 -37.08
N LYS A 387 24.04 19.70 -37.26
CA LYS A 387 24.96 20.76 -37.69
C LYS A 387 24.62 21.25 -39.11
N GLU A 388 24.31 20.35 -40.04
CA GLU A 388 23.95 20.70 -41.41
C GLU A 388 22.67 21.53 -41.47
N ILE A 389 21.61 21.07 -40.78
CA ILE A 389 20.32 21.78 -40.71
C ILE A 389 20.52 23.15 -40.07
N THR A 390 21.21 23.22 -38.94
CA THR A 390 21.47 24.49 -38.21
C THR A 390 22.24 25.48 -39.09
N TYR A 391 23.29 25.01 -39.78
CA TYR A 391 24.10 25.86 -40.66
C TYR A 391 23.28 26.41 -41.84
N LYS A 392 22.47 25.58 -42.49
CA LYS A 392 21.62 26.03 -43.62
C LYS A 392 20.50 26.99 -43.16
N ILE A 393 19.92 26.77 -41.98
CA ILE A 393 18.97 27.71 -41.38
C ILE A 393 19.66 29.06 -41.13
N TYR A 394 20.86 29.06 -40.56
CA TYR A 394 21.63 30.27 -40.28
C TYR A 394 21.94 31.06 -41.56
N LEU A 395 22.45 30.41 -42.61
CA LEU A 395 22.71 31.05 -43.90
C LEU A 395 21.44 31.67 -44.49
N ASN A 396 20.33 30.93 -44.52
CA ASN A 396 19.05 31.43 -45.04
C ASN A 396 18.51 32.63 -44.25
N THR A 397 18.87 32.75 -42.97
CA THR A 397 18.50 33.89 -42.12
C THR A 397 19.35 35.14 -42.48
N ILE A 398 20.65 34.98 -42.69
CA ILE A 398 21.57 36.07 -43.10
C ILE A 398 21.25 36.60 -44.50
N PHE A 399 20.99 35.71 -45.46
CA PHE A 399 20.69 36.15 -46.83
C PHE A 399 19.37 36.95 -46.90
N LYS A 400 18.39 36.63 -46.05
CA LYS A 400 17.13 37.40 -45.92
C LYS A 400 17.30 38.75 -45.20
N SER A 401 18.25 38.89 -44.27
CA SER A 401 18.55 40.18 -43.64
C SER A 401 19.34 41.11 -44.58
N ASN A 402 20.29 40.56 -45.34
CA ASN A 402 21.09 41.35 -46.29
C ASN A 402 20.30 41.79 -47.54
N SER A 403 19.28 41.02 -47.96
CA SER A 403 18.38 41.45 -49.04
C SER A 403 17.43 42.58 -48.65
N LYS A 404 17.14 42.75 -47.34
CA LYS A 404 16.37 43.89 -46.84
C LYS A 404 17.20 45.17 -46.76
N ASN A 405 18.50 45.07 -46.44
CA ASN A 405 19.40 46.23 -46.35
C ASN A 405 19.96 46.73 -47.70
N LYS A 406 19.71 46.04 -48.82
CA LYS A 406 20.05 46.51 -50.18
C LYS A 406 18.90 47.22 -50.90
N ARG A 407 17.73 47.33 -50.27
CA ARG A 407 16.58 48.14 -50.72
C ARG A 407 16.43 49.34 -49.78
N THR A 408 17.42 50.22 -49.78
CA THR A 408 17.35 51.58 -49.24
C THR A 408 18.10 52.49 -50.17
#